data_AF-A0A1H2GAL7-F1
#
_entry.id   AF-A0A1H2GAL7-F1
#
_cell.length_a   1.000
_cell.length_b   1.000
_cell.length_c   1.000
_cell.angle_alpha   90.00
_cell.angle_beta   90.00
_cell.angle_gamma   90.00
#
_symmetry.space_group_name_H-M   'P 1'
#
loop_
_entity.id
_entity.type
_entity.pdbx_description
1 polymer ?
#
loop_
_entity_poly.entity_id
_entity_poly.type
_entity_poly.pdbx_seq_one_letter_code
_entity_poly.pdbx_strand_id
1 'polypeptide(L)' 'MKYRWWFFQIIMTLVSVFFLIFGLDLLISAYSLNNPFNFIMTFFAASFIILISLTLMISFLIKMVRVYRHIKNNTNE' A
#
# COMPACT_ATOMS: atom_id res chain seq x y z
N MET A 1 -11.74 6.91 22.45
CA MET A 1 -10.53 6.35 21.77
C MET A 1 -10.83 5.55 20.49
N LYS A 2 -12.03 5.00 20.28
CA LYS A 2 -12.43 4.28 19.05
C LYS A 2 -12.22 5.07 17.73
N TYR A 3 -12.54 6.37 17.72
CA TYR A 3 -12.42 7.20 16.51
C TYR A 3 -10.99 7.33 15.97
N ARG A 4 -9.98 7.43 16.84
CA ARG A 4 -8.56 7.47 16.44
C ARG A 4 -8.14 6.19 15.70
N TRP A 5 -8.68 5.04 16.12
CA TRP A 5 -8.35 3.75 15.52
C TRP A 5 -8.97 3.62 14.12
N TRP A 6 -10.22 4.06 13.95
CA TRP A 6 -10.90 4.07 12.64
C TRP A 6 -10.31 5.09 11.66
N PHE A 7 -9.91 6.26 12.15
CA PHE A 7 -9.22 7.28 11.34
C PHE A 7 -7.87 6.78 10.80
N PHE A 8 -7.05 6.15 11.66
CA PHE A 8 -5.78 5.55 11.23
C PHE A 8 -5.98 4.44 10.20
N GLN A 9 -7.05 3.65 10.35
CA GLN A 9 -7.43 2.60 9.40
C GLN A 9 -7.67 3.20 8.02
N ILE A 10 -8.54 4.22 7.91
CA ILE A 10 -8.84 4.92 6.66
C ILE A 10 -7.58 5.54 6.04
N ILE A 11 -6.77 6.22 6.85
CA ILE A 11 -5.54 6.85 6.37
C ILE A 11 -4.54 5.82 5.85
N MET A 12 -4.39 4.67 6.51
CA MET A 12 -3.50 3.61 6.05
C MET A 12 -3.97 3.01 4.72
N THR A 13 -5.29 2.83 4.52
CA THR A 13 -5.84 2.40 3.22
C THR A 13 -5.51 3.41 2.13
N LEU A 14 -5.81 4.69 2.40
CA LEU A 14 -5.65 5.77 1.42
C LEU A 14 -4.19 5.94 1.03
N VAL A 15 -3.27 5.93 2.00
CA VAL A 15 -1.82 6.02 1.77
C VAL A 15 -1.31 4.82 0.96
N SER A 16 -1.79 3.61 1.24
CA SER A 16 -1.39 2.41 0.48
C SER A 16 -1.82 2.50 -0.99
N VAL A 17 -3.06 2.90 -1.26
CA VAL A 17 -3.54 3.08 -2.65
C VAL A 17 -2.74 4.17 -3.36
N PHE A 18 -2.49 5.29 -2.69
CA PHE A 18 -1.70 6.40 -3.25
C PHE A 18 -0.28 5.96 -3.61
N PHE A 19 0.41 5.23 -2.71
CA PHE A 19 1.75 4.70 -2.97
C PHE A 19 1.78 3.70 -4.12
N LEU A 20 0.72 2.91 -4.30
CA LEU A 20 0.63 1.93 -5.38
C LEU A 20 0.51 2.63 -6.74
N ILE A 21 -0.36 3.63 -6.85
CA ILE A 21 -0.51 4.45 -8.06
C ILE A 21 0.80 5.18 -8.37
N PHE A 22 1.43 5.78 -7.35
CA PHE A 22 2.72 6.45 -7.50
C PHE A 22 3.84 5.52 -8.00
N GLY A 23 3.89 4.28 -7.48
CA GLY A 23 4.84 3.27 -7.95
C GLY A 23 4.65 2.91 -9.42
N LEU A 24 3.40 2.79 -9.87
CA LEU A 24 3.08 2.55 -11.28
C LEU A 24 3.41 3.75 -12.17
N ASP A 25 3.12 4.97 -11.72
CA ASP A 25 3.44 6.20 -12.46
C ASP A 25 4.96 6.32 -12.67
N LEU A 26 5.74 6.03 -11.61
CA LEU A 26 7.20 6.02 -11.70
C LEU A 26 7.71 4.93 -12.65
N LEU A 27 7.06 3.76 -12.67
CA LEU A 27 7.40 2.68 -13.60
C LEU A 27 7.17 3.11 -15.05
N ILE A 28 6.04 3.75 -15.34
CA ILE A 28 5.71 4.29 -16.67
C ILE A 28 6.73 5.36 -17.08
N SER A 29 7.11 6.23 -16.14
CA SER A 29 8.15 7.24 -16.37
C SER A 29 9.52 6.62 -16.67
N ALA A 30 9.86 5.50 -16.01
CA ALA A 30 11.07 4.73 -16.32
C ALA A 30 11.08 4.23 -17.77
N TYR A 31 9.94 3.76 -18.30
CA TYR A 31 9.82 3.31 -19.68
C TYR A 31 10.01 4.42 -20.72
N SER A 32 9.76 5.68 -20.35
CA SER A 32 9.98 6.83 -21.26
C SER A 32 11.45 7.25 -21.37
N LEU A 33 12.35 6.68 -20.56
CA LEU A 33 13.77 7.05 -20.54
C LEU A 33 14.55 6.29 -21.62
N ASN A 34 15.07 7.04 -22.61
CA ASN A 34 15.89 6.51 -23.71
C ASN A 34 17.27 5.99 -23.29
N ASN A 35 17.75 6.32 -22.08
CA ASN A 35 19.07 5.90 -21.60
C ASN A 35 18.98 4.58 -20.81
N PRO A 36 19.66 3.51 -21.23
CA PRO A 36 19.51 2.16 -20.65
C PRO A 36 19.92 2.09 -19.17
N PHE A 37 20.89 2.92 -18.76
CA PHE A 37 21.34 2.97 -17.36
C PHE A 37 20.28 3.60 -16.44
N ASN A 38 19.69 4.70 -16.87
CA ASN A 38 18.64 5.37 -16.10
C ASN A 38 17.34 4.57 -16.11
N PHE A 39 17.04 3.85 -17.21
CA PHE A 39 15.93 2.90 -17.28
C PHE A 39 16.05 1.85 -16.16
N ILE A 40 17.19 1.18 -16.03
CA ILE A 40 17.38 0.13 -15.02
C ILE A 40 17.26 0.70 -13.60
N MET A 41 17.83 1.89 -13.35
CA MET A 41 17.81 2.51 -12.03
C MET A 41 16.38 2.88 -11.62
N THR A 42 15.64 3.54 -12.51
CA THR A 42 14.25 3.95 -12.23
C THR A 42 13.30 2.75 -12.20
N PHE A 43 13.49 1.74 -13.06
CA PHE A 43 12.70 0.50 -13.03
C PHE A 43 12.87 -0.26 -11.71
N PHE A 44 14.10 -0.38 -11.21
CA PHE A 44 14.38 -1.07 -9.96
C PHE A 44 13.81 -0.29 -8.76
N ALA A 45 13.97 1.05 -8.77
CA ALA A 45 13.37 1.92 -7.76
C ALA A 45 11.84 1.82 -7.76
N ALA A 46 11.19 1.90 -8.93
CA ALA A 46 9.75 1.73 -9.07
C ALA A 46 9.28 0.37 -8.58
N SER A 47 10.00 -0.70 -8.92
CA SER A 47 9.71 -2.06 -8.45
C SER A 47 9.76 -2.17 -6.91
N PHE A 48 10.77 -1.57 -6.27
CA PHE A 48 10.83 -1.50 -4.80
C PHE A 48 9.65 -0.72 -4.20
N ILE A 49 9.28 0.41 -4.80
CA ILE A 49 8.15 1.22 -4.33
C ILE A 49 6.85 0.42 -4.43
N ILE A 50 6.65 -0.31 -5.53
CA ILE A 50 5.50 -1.19 -5.72
C ILE A 50 5.49 -2.31 -4.67
N LEU A 51 6.63 -2.96 -4.41
CA LEU A 51 6.74 -4.02 -3.39
C LEU A 51 6.46 -3.50 -1.97
N ILE A 52 7.00 -2.34 -1.61
CA ILE A 52 6.74 -1.68 -0.33
C ILE A 52 5.25 -1.33 -0.23
N SER A 53 4.66 -0.78 -1.29
CA SER A 53 3.24 -0.45 -1.33
C SER A 53 2.34 -1.67 -1.14
N LEU A 54 2.64 -2.79 -1.82
CA LEU A 54 1.98 -4.08 -1.63
C LEU A 54 2.10 -4.58 -0.18
N THR A 55 3.29 -4.47 0.41
CA THR A 55 3.52 -4.86 1.80
C THR A 55 2.69 -4.02 2.78
N LEU A 56 2.57 -2.72 2.54
CA LEU A 56 1.68 -1.84 3.30
C LEU A 56 0.20 -2.25 3.11
N MET A 57 -0.20 -2.56 1.88
CA MET A 57 -1.56 -3.00 1.56
C MET A 57 -1.91 -4.30 2.30
N ILE A 58 -1.00 -5.28 2.32
CA ILE A 58 -1.16 -6.54 3.06
C ILE A 58 -1.24 -6.27 4.57
N SER A 59 -0.37 -5.41 5.09
CA SER A 59 -0.39 -5.00 6.51
C SER A 59 -1.73 -4.39 6.90
N PHE A 60 -2.31 -3.58 5.99
CA PHE A 60 -3.64 -3.01 6.16
C PHE A 60 -4.74 -4.09 6.16
N LEU A 61 -4.71 -5.02 5.19
CA LEU A 61 -5.65 -6.15 5.13
C LEU A 61 -5.62 -7.00 6.40
N ILE A 62 -4.43 -7.31 6.93
CA ILE A 62 -4.28 -8.06 8.19
C ILE A 62 -4.94 -7.32 9.36
N LYS A 63 -4.71 -6.00 9.48
CA LYS A 63 -5.37 -5.18 10.51
C LYS A 63 -6.89 -5.17 10.37
N MET A 64 -7.40 -5.08 9.14
CA MET A 64 -8.83 -5.11 8.84
C MET A 64 -9.45 -6.46 9.24
N VAL A 65 -8.82 -7.57 8.87
CA VAL A 65 -9.28 -8.93 9.21
C VAL A 65 -9.26 -9.16 10.72
N ARG A 66 -8.23 -8.69 11.43
CA ARG A 66 -8.14 -8.82 12.89
C ARG A 66 -9.31 -8.13 13.59
N VAL A 67 -9.70 -6.94 13.13
CA VAL A 67 -10.85 -6.25 13.71
C VAL A 67 -12.19 -6.81 13.30
N TYR A 68 -12.33 -7.27 12.05
CA TYR A 68 -13.53 -7.98 11.65
C TYR A 68 -13.75 -9.25 12.49
N ARG A 69 -12.66 -9.98 12.79
CA ARG A 69 -12.69 -11.16 13.67
C ARG A 69 -13.08 -10.79 15.11
N HIS A 70 -12.58 -9.69 15.65
CA HIS A 70 -13.01 -9.20 16.96
C HIS A 70 -14.50 -8.84 16.98
N ILE A 71 -15.02 -8.16 15.95
CA ILE A 71 -16.44 -7.79 15.89
C ILE A 71 -17.32 -9.04 15.83
N LYS A 72 -16.97 -10.02 14.99
CA LYS A 72 -17.73 -11.27 14.87
C LYS A 72 -17.77 -12.08 16.19
N ASN A 73 -16.68 -12.14 16.95
CA ASN A 73 -16.66 -12.87 18.22
C ASN A 73 -17.57 -12.25 19.29
N ASN A 74 -17.77 -10.94 19.31
CA ASN A 74 -18.65 -10.26 20.29
C ASN A 74 -20.15 -10.39 19.95
N THR A 75 -20.52 -10.95 18.79
CA THR A 75 -21.93 -11.16 18.39
C THR A 75 -22.43 -12.57 18.70
N ASN A 76 -21.54 -13.48 19.11
CA ASN A 76 -21.89 -14.86 19.45
C ASN A 76 -21.90 -15.12 20.97
N GLU A 77 -21.81 -14.07 21.79
CA GLU A 77 -22.03 -14.09 23.25
C GLU A 77 -23.39 -13.47 23.57
#